data_AF-A0A3A5YUR3-F1
#
_entry.id   AF-A0A3A5YUR3-F1
#
_cell.length_a   1.000
_cell.length_b   1.000
_cell.length_c   1.000
_cell.angle_alpha   90.00
_cell.angle_beta   90.00
_cell.angle_gamma   90.00
#
_symmetry.space_group_name_H-M   'P 1'
#
loop_
_entity.id
_entity.type
_entity.pdbx_description
1 polymer ?
#
loop_
_entity_poly.entity_id
_entity_poly.type
_entity_poly.pdbx_seq_one_letter_code
_entity_poly.pdbx_strand_id
1 'polypeptide(L)'
;MPYRRLPNTDQARIRALKAVVVKGDICNVYDLAVSLKALTDARNFLTKFEAAQAYYADCFERQARAGRKHQANVKTARLYISHFIQVLNLAVIRSEVRIAHKEYYGLDTSNNNVPDLSTEPALAEWGRKIVDGENKRISQGGIPIYNPTIAKVRVHYDIFMDSYEKQKNLQFLTARSLDTLASMRAEADELILHIWNQVEKKFEEVTPNEKRLDLCRDYGIIYYYRTGEKRKE
;
A
#
# COMPACT_ATOMS: atom_id res chain seq x y z
N MET A 1 -37.57 -12.04 8.27
CA MET A 1 -36.83 -13.18 7.65
C MET A 1 -35.45 -12.63 7.35
N PRO A 2 -34.35 -13.29 7.76
CA PRO A 2 -33.05 -12.67 7.63
C PRO A 2 -32.71 -12.42 6.17
N TYR A 3 -31.99 -11.34 5.90
CA TYR A 3 -31.55 -10.97 4.56
C TYR A 3 -30.05 -11.22 4.42
N ARG A 4 -29.58 -11.53 3.21
CA ARG A 4 -28.14 -11.67 2.95
C ARG A 4 -27.54 -10.40 2.37
N ARG A 5 -26.23 -10.24 2.52
CA ARG A 5 -25.43 -9.21 1.85
C ARG A 5 -24.23 -9.85 1.20
N LEU A 6 -23.92 -9.42 -0.02
CA LEU A 6 -22.69 -9.86 -0.68
C LEU A 6 -21.46 -9.43 0.14
N PRO A 7 -20.37 -10.23 0.11
CA PRO A 7 -19.13 -9.88 0.79
C PRO A 7 -18.59 -8.51 0.36
N ASN A 8 -18.18 -7.70 1.32
CA ASN A 8 -17.62 -6.37 1.06
C ASN A 8 -16.08 -6.31 1.08
N THR A 9 -15.43 -7.38 1.56
CA THR A 9 -13.96 -7.48 1.63
C THR A 9 -13.48 -8.67 0.80
N ASP A 10 -12.28 -8.56 0.26
CA ASP A 10 -11.67 -9.64 -0.55
C ASP A 10 -11.52 -10.93 0.27
N GLN A 11 -11.19 -10.81 1.57
CA GLN A 11 -11.16 -11.94 2.48
C GLN A 11 -12.53 -12.59 2.71
N ALA A 12 -13.62 -11.82 2.68
CA ALA A 12 -14.96 -12.37 2.79
C ALA A 12 -15.42 -13.03 1.48
N ARG A 13 -15.01 -12.50 0.31
CA ARG A 13 -15.21 -13.14 -1.00
C ARG A 13 -14.51 -14.50 -1.08
N ILE A 14 -13.23 -14.54 -0.70
CA ILE A 14 -12.43 -15.78 -0.62
C ILE A 14 -13.14 -16.79 0.29
N ARG A 15 -13.56 -16.38 1.49
CA ARG A 15 -14.28 -17.26 2.43
C ARG A 15 -15.57 -17.82 1.86
N ALA A 16 -16.37 -16.98 1.19
CA ALA A 16 -17.63 -17.41 0.57
C ALA A 16 -17.38 -18.46 -0.53
N LEU A 17 -16.46 -18.20 -1.45
CA LEU A 17 -16.11 -19.14 -2.53
C LEU A 17 -15.49 -20.43 -1.99
N LYS A 18 -14.61 -20.33 -0.99
CA LYS A 18 -13.96 -21.49 -0.37
C LYS A 18 -14.95 -22.42 0.32
N ALA A 19 -15.98 -21.87 0.97
CA ALA A 19 -17.04 -22.68 1.59
C ALA A 19 -17.79 -23.51 0.53
N VAL A 20 -18.10 -22.94 -0.63
CA VAL A 20 -18.74 -23.64 -1.74
C VAL A 20 -17.85 -24.76 -2.28
N VAL A 21 -16.56 -24.48 -2.49
CA VAL A 21 -15.59 -25.46 -3.00
C VAL A 21 -15.45 -26.63 -2.03
N VAL A 22 -15.24 -26.36 -0.75
CA VAL A 22 -15.13 -27.38 0.30
C VAL A 22 -16.40 -28.21 0.40
N LYS A 23 -17.58 -27.58 0.34
CA LYS A 23 -18.85 -28.32 0.36
C LYS A 23 -19.00 -29.21 -0.87
N GLY A 24 -18.58 -28.74 -2.04
CA GLY A 24 -18.57 -29.51 -3.28
C GLY A 24 -17.58 -30.67 -3.31
N ASP A 25 -16.50 -30.62 -2.52
CA ASP A 25 -15.53 -31.72 -2.39
C ASP A 25 -16.05 -32.85 -1.47
N ILE A 26 -16.95 -32.53 -0.54
CA ILE A 26 -17.46 -33.45 0.49
C ILE A 26 -18.82 -34.04 0.10
N CYS A 27 -19.67 -33.28 -0.59
CA CYS A 27 -21.01 -33.72 -0.97
C CYS A 27 -21.00 -34.65 -2.19
N ASN A 28 -21.89 -35.65 -2.18
CA ASN A 28 -22.18 -36.44 -3.37
C ASN A 28 -22.78 -35.54 -4.47
N VAL A 29 -22.54 -35.87 -5.73
CA VAL A 29 -22.99 -35.10 -6.90
C VAL A 29 -24.51 -34.88 -6.89
N TYR A 30 -25.28 -35.85 -6.38
CA TYR A 30 -26.74 -35.78 -6.29
C TYR A 30 -27.26 -34.81 -5.20
N ASP A 31 -26.46 -34.58 -4.16
CA ASP A 31 -26.82 -33.73 -3.01
C ASP A 31 -26.28 -32.30 -3.13
N LEU A 32 -25.55 -32.02 -4.20
CA LEU A 32 -24.92 -30.72 -4.44
C LEU A 32 -25.99 -29.66 -4.72
N ALA A 33 -25.91 -28.53 -4.01
CA ALA A 33 -26.85 -27.41 -4.16
C ALA A 33 -26.47 -26.45 -5.29
N VAL A 34 -25.35 -26.71 -5.97
CA VAL A 34 -24.82 -25.90 -7.06
C VAL A 34 -24.57 -26.78 -8.28
N SER A 35 -24.66 -26.19 -9.47
CA SER A 35 -24.26 -26.87 -10.71
C SER A 35 -22.76 -27.17 -10.72
N LEU A 36 -22.38 -28.26 -11.38
CA LEU A 36 -20.97 -28.62 -11.58
C LEU A 36 -20.19 -27.50 -12.30
N LYS A 37 -20.85 -26.78 -13.21
CA LYS A 37 -20.28 -25.61 -13.88
C LYS A 37 -19.92 -24.52 -12.86
N ALA A 38 -20.87 -24.11 -12.01
CA ALA A 38 -20.63 -23.09 -10.99
C ALA A 38 -19.54 -23.51 -9.99
N LEU A 39 -19.46 -24.80 -9.64
CA LEU A 39 -18.40 -25.33 -8.78
C LEU A 39 -17.01 -25.26 -9.46
N THR A 40 -16.91 -25.63 -10.73
CA THR A 40 -15.67 -25.52 -11.51
C THR A 40 -15.25 -24.07 -11.70
N ASP A 41 -16.18 -23.17 -12.02
CA ASP A 41 -15.93 -21.74 -12.16
C ASP A 41 -15.43 -21.16 -10.82
N ALA A 42 -16.07 -21.54 -9.70
CA ALA A 42 -15.63 -21.17 -8.35
C ALA A 42 -14.21 -21.64 -8.03
N ARG A 43 -13.86 -22.90 -8.33
CA ARG A 43 -12.50 -23.42 -8.11
C ARG A 43 -11.47 -22.63 -8.92
N ASN A 44 -11.71 -22.49 -10.23
CA ASN A 44 -10.79 -21.81 -11.13
C ASN A 44 -10.59 -20.34 -10.76
N PHE A 45 -11.67 -19.64 -10.41
CA PHE A 45 -11.62 -18.25 -9.98
C PHE A 45 -10.92 -18.12 -8.62
N LEU A 46 -11.28 -18.95 -7.63
CA LEU A 46 -10.72 -18.91 -6.28
C LEU A 46 -9.20 -19.06 -6.30
N THR A 47 -8.65 -19.98 -7.08
CA THR A 47 -7.18 -20.14 -7.21
C THR A 47 -6.51 -18.86 -7.69
N LYS A 48 -7.06 -18.19 -8.70
CA LYS A 48 -6.51 -16.94 -9.22
C LYS A 48 -6.66 -15.79 -8.23
N PHE A 49 -7.82 -15.70 -7.57
CA PHE A 49 -8.14 -14.63 -6.65
C PHE A 49 -7.34 -14.71 -5.34
N GLU A 50 -7.16 -15.91 -4.78
CA GLU A 50 -6.27 -16.13 -3.61
C GLU A 50 -4.82 -15.79 -3.95
N ALA A 51 -4.33 -16.16 -5.14
CA ALA A 51 -2.99 -15.81 -5.58
C ALA A 51 -2.81 -14.28 -5.73
N ALA A 52 -3.77 -13.59 -6.34
CA ALA A 52 -3.75 -12.13 -6.47
C ALA A 52 -3.80 -11.42 -5.10
N GLN A 53 -4.65 -11.90 -4.18
CA GLN A 53 -4.75 -11.38 -2.82
C GLN A 53 -3.44 -11.56 -2.04
N ALA A 54 -2.84 -12.75 -2.11
CA ALA A 54 -1.57 -13.05 -1.44
C ALA A 54 -0.43 -12.19 -2.00
N TYR A 55 -0.38 -12.02 -3.32
CA TYR A 55 0.60 -11.16 -3.97
C TYR A 55 0.48 -9.69 -3.56
N TYR A 56 -0.75 -9.15 -3.51
CA TYR A 56 -1.00 -7.81 -3.00
C TYR A 56 -0.56 -7.66 -1.53
N ALA A 57 -0.87 -8.62 -0.68
CA ALA A 57 -0.49 -8.60 0.73
C ALA A 57 1.05 -8.56 0.91
N ASP A 58 1.79 -9.38 0.16
CA ASP A 58 3.26 -9.37 0.14
C ASP A 58 3.82 -8.03 -0.35
N CYS A 59 3.29 -7.47 -1.43
CA CYS A 59 3.69 -6.14 -1.92
C CYS A 59 3.48 -5.05 -0.87
N PHE A 60 2.30 -5.04 -0.25
CA PHE A 60 1.94 -4.06 0.79
C PHE A 60 2.86 -4.17 2.01
N GLU A 61 3.14 -5.39 2.49
CA GLU A 61 4.04 -5.61 3.62
C GLU A 61 5.47 -5.13 3.32
N ARG A 62 5.99 -5.45 2.12
CA ARG A 62 7.31 -4.98 1.67
C ARG A 62 7.37 -3.46 1.62
N GLN A 63 6.35 -2.81 1.06
CA GLN A 63 6.24 -1.35 1.04
C GLN A 63 6.22 -0.75 2.46
N ALA A 64 5.43 -1.32 3.37
CA ALA A 64 5.31 -0.81 4.74
C ALA A 64 6.62 -0.98 5.53
N ARG A 65 7.30 -2.12 5.35
CA ARG A 65 8.60 -2.39 5.98
C ARG A 65 9.69 -1.45 5.45
N ALA A 66 9.78 -1.29 4.14
CA ALA A 66 10.72 -0.36 3.51
C ALA A 66 10.44 1.10 3.89
N GLY A 67 9.17 1.48 3.96
CA GLY A 67 8.73 2.83 4.31
C GLY A 67 9.22 3.27 5.70
N ARG A 68 9.20 2.38 6.69
CA ARG A 68 9.74 2.68 8.04
C ARG A 68 11.23 3.05 8.00
N LYS A 69 12.04 2.28 7.26
CA LYS A 69 13.47 2.55 7.09
C LYS A 69 13.70 3.83 6.27
N HIS A 70 12.91 4.03 5.21
CA HIS A 70 12.99 5.22 4.37
C HIS A 70 12.72 6.50 5.18
N GLN A 71 11.71 6.51 6.06
CA GLN A 71 11.42 7.69 6.90
C GLN A 71 12.57 8.06 7.84
N ALA A 72 13.33 7.08 8.34
CA ALA A 72 14.55 7.36 9.11
C ALA A 72 15.64 8.00 8.25
N ASN A 73 15.81 7.53 7.01
CA ASN A 73 16.74 8.12 6.05
C ASN A 73 16.35 9.57 5.69
N VAL A 74 15.06 9.84 5.43
CA VAL A 74 14.53 11.19 5.15
C VAL A 74 14.86 12.16 6.29
N LYS A 75 14.56 11.77 7.53
CA LYS A 75 14.86 12.59 8.72
C LYS A 75 16.35 12.89 8.84
N THR A 76 17.18 11.88 8.61
CA THR A 76 18.64 12.01 8.71
C THR A 76 19.19 12.92 7.60
N ALA A 77 18.82 12.69 6.34
CA ALA A 77 19.24 13.53 5.22
C ALA A 77 18.79 14.99 5.41
N ARG A 78 17.54 15.22 5.82
CA ARG A 78 17.01 16.55 6.13
C ARG A 78 17.84 17.26 7.21
N LEU A 79 18.18 16.57 8.29
CA LEU A 79 19.01 17.12 9.37
C LEU A 79 20.37 17.57 8.83
N TYR A 80 21.07 16.72 8.08
CA TYR A 80 22.42 17.04 7.57
C TYR A 80 22.39 18.15 6.53
N ILE A 81 21.44 18.13 5.59
CA ILE A 81 21.29 19.16 4.56
C ILE A 81 20.94 20.51 5.21
N SER A 82 19.94 20.53 6.10
CA SER A 82 19.56 21.74 6.83
C SER A 82 20.72 22.32 7.63
N HIS A 83 21.45 21.48 8.38
CA HIS A 83 22.56 21.91 9.21
C HIS A 83 23.72 22.46 8.35
N PHE A 84 24.03 21.84 7.22
CA PHE A 84 25.03 22.35 6.30
C PHE A 84 24.68 23.76 5.79
N ILE A 85 23.42 23.97 5.38
CA ILE A 85 22.95 25.27 4.90
C ILE A 85 23.04 26.34 6.01
N GLN A 86 22.67 25.99 7.24
CA GLN A 86 22.79 26.89 8.39
C GLN A 86 24.24 27.30 8.64
N VAL A 87 25.19 26.35 8.60
CA VAL A 87 26.61 26.63 8.82
C VAL A 87 27.20 27.46 7.68
N LEU A 88 26.81 27.18 6.43
CA LEU A 88 27.16 28.01 5.28
C LEU A 88 26.66 29.45 5.47
N ASN A 89 25.39 29.64 5.84
CA ASN A 89 24.82 30.96 6.08
C ASN A 89 25.52 31.69 7.24
N LEU A 90 25.90 30.99 8.31
CA LEU A 90 26.68 31.56 9.41
C LEU A 90 28.10 31.96 8.96
N ALA A 91 28.75 31.16 8.12
CA ALA A 91 30.06 31.50 7.55
C ALA A 91 29.97 32.75 6.64
N VAL A 92 28.85 32.91 5.92
CA VAL A 92 28.56 34.14 5.16
C VAL A 92 28.38 35.35 6.09
N ILE A 93 27.62 35.20 7.18
CA ILE A 93 27.42 36.27 8.18
C ILE A 93 28.74 36.69 8.82
N ARG A 94 29.63 35.73 9.11
CA ARG A 94 30.99 35.99 9.64
C ARG A 94 31.97 36.50 8.58
N SER A 95 31.54 36.68 7.34
CA SER A 95 32.40 37.09 6.21
C SER A 95 33.54 36.12 5.88
N GLU A 96 33.44 34.86 6.32
CA GLU A 96 34.37 33.76 5.96
C GLU A 96 34.08 33.24 4.54
N VAL A 97 32.82 33.35 4.10
CA VAL A 97 32.36 32.99 2.76
C VAL A 97 31.68 34.20 2.12
N ARG A 98 32.04 34.52 0.87
CA ARG A 98 31.42 35.63 0.13
C ARG A 98 29.94 35.35 -0.12
N ILE A 99 29.08 36.36 0.06
CA ILE A 99 27.62 36.26 -0.19
C ILE A 99 27.33 35.75 -1.61
N ALA A 100 28.08 36.20 -2.61
CA ALA A 100 27.94 35.76 -4.01
C ALA A 100 28.13 34.23 -4.18
N HIS A 101 28.87 33.55 -3.30
CA HIS A 101 29.06 32.10 -3.39
C HIS A 101 27.78 31.32 -3.08
N LYS A 102 26.75 31.94 -2.49
CA LYS A 102 25.43 31.31 -2.29
C LYS A 102 24.77 30.89 -3.61
N GLU A 103 25.09 31.59 -4.69
CA GLU A 103 24.62 31.26 -6.04
C GLU A 103 25.10 29.89 -6.52
N TYR A 104 26.26 29.41 -6.05
CA TYR A 104 26.75 28.07 -6.40
C TYR A 104 25.82 26.96 -5.91
N TYR A 105 25.06 27.23 -4.85
CA TYR A 105 24.10 26.30 -4.25
C TYR A 105 22.65 26.59 -4.71
N GLY A 106 22.44 27.62 -5.54
CA GLY A 106 21.11 28.12 -5.88
C GLY A 106 20.34 28.70 -4.68
N LEU A 107 21.05 29.16 -3.64
CA LEU A 107 20.46 29.82 -2.48
C LEU A 107 20.29 31.32 -2.74
N ASP A 108 19.26 31.90 -2.12
CA ASP A 108 19.00 33.34 -2.20
C ASP A 108 20.13 34.14 -1.52
N THR A 109 20.66 35.14 -2.20
CA THR A 109 21.71 36.04 -1.69
C THR A 109 21.16 37.12 -0.76
N SER A 110 19.85 37.41 -0.84
CA SER A 110 19.20 38.49 -0.09
C SER A 110 18.84 38.13 1.36
N ASN A 111 18.73 36.83 1.68
CA ASN A 111 18.39 36.33 3.01
C ASN A 111 19.26 35.15 3.41
N ASN A 112 19.28 34.78 4.69
CA ASN A 112 20.09 33.68 5.24
C ASN A 112 19.24 32.53 5.79
N ASN A 113 18.11 32.26 5.14
CA ASN A 113 17.19 31.22 5.56
C ASN A 113 17.55 29.86 4.97
N VAL A 114 17.13 28.79 5.66
CA VAL A 114 17.12 27.44 5.10
C VAL A 114 15.89 27.35 4.18
N PRO A 115 16.04 26.86 2.94
CA PRO A 115 14.91 26.66 2.05
C PRO A 115 14.00 25.54 2.56
N ASP A 116 12.81 25.40 1.96
CA ASP A 116 11.89 24.34 2.36
C ASP A 116 12.45 22.94 2.02
N LEU A 117 12.51 22.10 3.04
CA LEU A 117 12.93 20.69 2.98
C LEU A 117 11.82 19.74 3.49
N SER A 118 10.58 20.24 3.58
CA SER A 118 9.43 19.52 4.13
C SER A 118 9.07 18.29 3.30
N THR A 119 9.11 18.43 1.97
CA THR A 119 8.76 17.37 1.03
C THR A 119 9.99 16.59 0.55
N GLU A 120 9.82 15.30 0.24
CA GLU A 120 10.90 14.47 -0.28
C GLU A 120 11.45 14.96 -1.63
N PRO A 121 10.64 15.44 -2.60
CA PRO A 121 11.16 16.04 -3.82
C PRO A 121 12.01 17.29 -3.57
N ALA A 122 11.58 18.18 -2.66
CA ALA A 122 12.37 19.35 -2.29
C ALA A 122 13.69 18.95 -1.61
N LEU A 123 13.65 17.96 -0.72
CA LEU A 123 14.84 17.41 -0.08
C LEU A 123 15.81 16.81 -1.11
N ALA A 124 15.31 16.10 -2.11
CA ALA A 124 16.10 15.55 -3.21
C ALA A 124 16.77 16.67 -4.03
N GLU A 125 15.99 17.68 -4.42
CA GLU A 125 16.51 18.81 -5.19
C GLU A 125 17.59 19.58 -4.43
N TRP A 126 17.32 19.95 -3.18
CA TRP A 126 18.25 20.71 -2.35
C TRP A 126 19.47 19.89 -1.98
N GLY A 127 19.33 18.60 -1.67
CA GLY A 127 20.47 17.73 -1.41
C GLY A 127 21.48 17.73 -2.57
N ARG A 128 20.99 17.59 -3.81
CA ARG A 128 21.82 17.72 -5.01
C ARG A 128 22.48 19.09 -5.12
N LYS A 129 21.69 20.17 -5.03
CA LYS A 129 22.19 21.55 -5.10
C LYS A 129 23.29 21.84 -4.07
N ILE A 130 23.15 21.31 -2.85
CA ILE A 130 24.15 21.48 -1.78
C ILE A 130 25.44 20.71 -2.09
N VAL A 131 25.33 19.46 -2.51
CA VAL A 131 26.49 18.64 -2.88
C VAL A 131 27.24 19.27 -4.05
N ASP A 132 26.54 19.67 -5.11
CA ASP A 132 27.14 20.25 -6.31
C ASP A 132 27.73 21.63 -6.04
N GLY A 133 27.01 22.48 -5.31
CA GLY A 133 27.44 23.83 -4.97
C GLY A 133 28.71 23.85 -4.12
N GLU A 134 28.83 22.94 -3.14
CA GLU A 134 30.05 22.87 -2.33
C GLU A 134 31.24 22.34 -3.14
N ASN A 135 31.05 21.34 -4.01
CA ASN A 135 32.12 20.89 -4.90
C ASN A 135 32.60 22.03 -5.81
N LYS A 136 31.65 22.81 -6.35
CA LYS A 136 31.96 23.98 -7.17
C LYS A 136 32.75 25.01 -6.36
N ARG A 137 32.31 25.36 -5.16
CA ARG A 137 33.01 26.33 -4.31
C ARG A 137 34.43 25.87 -3.97
N ILE A 138 34.62 24.60 -3.62
CA ILE A 138 35.94 24.01 -3.33
C ILE A 138 36.83 24.04 -4.57
N SER A 139 36.30 23.71 -5.75
CA SER A 139 37.06 23.74 -7.01
C SER A 139 37.56 25.15 -7.38
N GLN A 140 36.90 26.19 -6.88
CA GLN A 140 37.28 27.60 -7.04
C GLN A 140 38.17 28.11 -5.88
N GLY A 141 38.78 27.21 -5.10
CA GLY A 141 39.68 27.55 -4.00
C GLY A 141 38.98 27.90 -2.68
N GLY A 142 37.68 27.64 -2.54
CA GLY A 142 36.95 27.86 -1.30
C GLY A 142 37.32 26.85 -0.20
N ILE A 143 37.54 27.32 1.02
CA ILE A 143 37.84 26.47 2.19
C ILE A 143 36.60 25.64 2.57
N PRO A 144 36.65 24.30 2.59
CA PRO A 144 35.49 23.44 2.86
C PRO A 144 34.76 23.74 4.19
N ILE A 145 33.45 23.49 4.24
CA ILE A 145 32.74 23.43 5.53
C ILE A 145 33.05 22.10 6.23
N TYR A 146 33.43 22.17 7.51
CA TYR A 146 33.90 21.01 8.26
C TYR A 146 32.84 20.31 9.12
N ASN A 147 31.75 20.99 9.51
CA ASN A 147 30.74 20.39 10.37
C ASN A 147 29.31 20.82 9.98
N PRO A 148 28.51 19.95 9.34
CA PRO A 148 28.91 18.66 8.80
C PRO A 148 29.83 18.82 7.58
N THR A 149 30.77 17.90 7.37
CA THR A 149 31.52 17.87 6.10
C THR A 149 30.59 17.54 4.94
N ILE A 150 30.93 18.04 3.75
CA ILE A 150 30.16 17.72 2.53
C ILE A 150 30.12 16.23 2.22
N ALA A 151 31.19 15.50 2.56
CA ALA A 151 31.23 14.05 2.43
C ALA A 151 30.15 13.38 3.29
N LYS A 152 29.95 13.85 4.53
CA LYS A 152 28.92 13.31 5.42
C LYS A 152 27.51 13.65 4.95
N VAL A 153 27.30 14.87 4.43
CA VAL A 153 26.03 15.27 3.79
C VAL A 153 25.74 14.38 2.60
N ARG A 154 26.71 14.17 1.70
CA ARG A 154 26.59 13.29 0.52
C ARG A 154 26.19 11.87 0.91
N VAL A 155 26.87 11.25 1.89
CA VAL A 155 26.54 9.88 2.34
C VAL A 155 25.07 9.77 2.76
N HIS A 156 24.56 10.71 3.56
CA HIS A 156 23.17 10.66 4.00
C HIS A 156 22.18 11.01 2.89
N TYR A 157 22.55 11.90 1.98
CA TYR A 157 21.78 12.23 0.79
C TYR A 157 21.64 11.02 -0.14
N ASP A 158 22.74 10.33 -0.46
CA ASP A 158 22.74 9.15 -1.34
C ASP A 158 21.92 8.01 -0.72
N ILE A 159 22.06 7.74 0.58
CA ILE A 159 21.24 6.76 1.31
C ILE A 159 19.75 7.11 1.22
N PHE A 160 19.41 8.40 1.34
CA PHE A 160 18.04 8.86 1.16
C PHE A 160 17.56 8.62 -0.27
N MET A 161 18.30 9.04 -1.29
CA MET A 161 17.94 8.87 -2.71
C MET A 161 17.73 7.40 -3.09
N ASP A 162 18.64 6.52 -2.69
CA ASP A 162 18.50 5.07 -2.87
C ASP A 162 17.19 4.55 -2.28
N SER A 163 16.88 4.98 -1.06
CA SER A 163 15.65 4.54 -0.40
C SER A 163 14.39 5.19 -0.98
N TYR A 164 14.51 6.41 -1.52
CA TYR A 164 13.43 7.15 -2.17
C TYR A 164 12.99 6.45 -3.46
N GLU A 165 13.94 6.06 -4.31
CA GLU A 165 13.65 5.30 -5.53
C GLU A 165 13.06 3.93 -5.22
N LYS A 166 13.65 3.21 -4.25
CA LYS A 166 13.11 1.93 -3.78
C LYS A 166 11.66 2.07 -3.28
N GLN A 167 11.37 3.12 -2.51
CA GLN A 167 10.02 3.35 -1.99
C GLN A 167 9.01 3.65 -3.11
N LYS A 168 9.39 4.47 -4.10
CA LYS A 168 8.56 4.75 -5.28
C LYS A 168 8.24 3.48 -6.07
N ASN A 169 9.24 2.62 -6.29
CA ASN A 169 9.04 1.36 -7.00
C ASN A 169 8.11 0.42 -6.23
N LEU A 170 8.25 0.32 -4.91
CA LEU A 170 7.35 -0.49 -4.08
C LEU A 170 5.91 0.05 -4.10
N GLN A 171 5.72 1.37 -4.00
CA GLN A 171 4.41 2.00 -4.13
C GLN A 171 3.75 1.68 -5.47
N PHE A 172 4.51 1.77 -6.56
CA PHE A 172 4.01 1.43 -7.90
C PHE A 172 3.58 -0.04 -8.00
N LEU A 173 4.38 -0.98 -7.49
CA LEU A 173 4.04 -2.41 -7.49
C LEU A 173 2.81 -2.73 -6.64
N THR A 174 2.68 -2.11 -5.47
CA THR A 174 1.49 -2.28 -4.61
C THR A 174 0.25 -1.71 -5.27
N ALA A 175 0.33 -0.53 -5.90
CA ALA A 175 -0.80 0.06 -6.62
C ALA A 175 -1.26 -0.87 -7.76
N ARG A 176 -0.31 -1.36 -8.58
CA ARG A 176 -0.61 -2.28 -9.68
C ARG A 176 -1.22 -3.61 -9.22
N SER A 177 -0.72 -4.18 -8.13
CA SER A 177 -1.29 -5.42 -7.57
C SER A 177 -2.69 -5.19 -6.99
N LEU A 178 -2.93 -4.04 -6.37
CA LEU A 178 -4.26 -3.64 -5.91
C LEU A 178 -5.24 -3.46 -7.07
N ASP A 179 -4.83 -2.83 -8.16
CA ASP A 179 -5.67 -2.64 -9.36
C ASP A 179 -6.04 -3.99 -9.98
N THR A 180 -5.08 -4.91 -10.06
CA THR A 180 -5.32 -6.29 -10.53
C THR A 180 -6.36 -6.98 -9.66
N LEU A 181 -6.19 -6.94 -8.34
CA LEU A 181 -7.14 -7.52 -7.39
C LEU A 181 -8.53 -6.87 -7.48
N ALA A 182 -8.58 -5.54 -7.59
CA ALA A 182 -9.82 -4.79 -7.69
C ALA A 182 -10.60 -5.13 -8.97
N SER A 183 -9.91 -5.36 -10.09
CA SER A 183 -10.55 -5.75 -11.36
C SER A 183 -11.28 -7.09 -11.29
N MET A 184 -10.89 -7.98 -10.37
CA MET A 184 -11.52 -9.28 -10.17
C MET A 184 -12.76 -9.23 -9.25
N ARG A 185 -13.01 -8.12 -8.55
CA ARG A 185 -14.08 -8.03 -7.53
C ARG A 185 -15.47 -8.18 -8.13
N ALA A 186 -15.71 -7.60 -9.30
CA ALA A 186 -17.01 -7.69 -9.97
C ALA A 186 -17.33 -9.14 -10.36
N GLU A 187 -16.37 -9.83 -10.98
CA GLU A 187 -16.49 -11.26 -11.32
C GLU A 187 -16.71 -12.12 -10.07
N ALA A 188 -15.98 -11.84 -8.98
CA ALA A 188 -16.19 -12.52 -7.70
C ALA A 188 -17.63 -12.33 -7.18
N ASP A 189 -18.14 -11.10 -7.19
CA ASP A 189 -19.46 -10.76 -6.68
C ASP A 189 -20.58 -11.40 -7.53
N GLU A 190 -20.43 -11.40 -8.85
CA GLU A 190 -21.34 -12.08 -9.78
C GLU A 190 -21.36 -13.59 -9.56
N LEU A 191 -20.18 -14.21 -9.42
CA LEU A 191 -20.05 -15.65 -9.19
C LEU A 191 -20.64 -16.06 -7.84
N ILE A 192 -20.35 -15.31 -6.77
CA ILE A 192 -20.92 -15.54 -5.44
C ILE A 192 -22.43 -15.39 -5.47
N LEU A 193 -22.95 -14.33 -6.11
CA LEU A 193 -24.38 -14.12 -6.25
C LEU A 193 -25.06 -15.28 -6.99
N HIS A 194 -24.47 -15.71 -8.10
CA HIS A 194 -24.98 -16.82 -8.90
C HIS A 194 -25.04 -18.12 -8.10
N ILE A 195 -23.99 -18.42 -7.34
CA ILE A 195 -23.93 -19.60 -6.47
C ILE A 195 -24.97 -19.52 -5.35
N TRP A 196 -25.02 -18.39 -4.63
CA TRP A 196 -25.96 -18.21 -3.52
C TRP A 196 -27.41 -18.34 -3.97
N ASN A 197 -27.76 -17.83 -5.16
CA ASN A 197 -29.09 -18.02 -5.75
C ASN A 197 -29.43 -19.52 -5.96
N GLN A 198 -28.48 -20.32 -6.45
CA GLN A 198 -28.69 -21.76 -6.66
C GLN A 198 -28.90 -22.50 -5.33
N VAL A 199 -28.07 -22.19 -4.33
CA VAL A 199 -28.15 -22.80 -3.00
C VAL A 199 -29.47 -22.48 -2.31
N GLU A 200 -29.88 -21.20 -2.30
CA GLU A 200 -31.14 -20.79 -1.69
C GLU A 200 -32.34 -21.45 -2.36
N LYS A 201 -32.31 -21.56 -3.70
CA LYS A 201 -33.36 -22.24 -4.48
C LYS A 201 -33.43 -23.73 -4.17
N LYS A 202 -32.29 -24.43 -4.06
CA LYS A 202 -32.26 -25.88 -3.76
C LYS A 202 -32.92 -26.21 -2.42
N PHE A 203 -32.77 -25.35 -1.42
CA PHE A 203 -33.27 -25.58 -0.07
C PHE A 203 -34.57 -24.84 0.24
N GLU A 204 -35.24 -24.22 -0.73
CA GLU A 204 -36.40 -23.34 -0.48
C GLU A 204 -37.57 -24.06 0.23
N GLU A 205 -37.77 -25.35 -0.06
CA GLU A 205 -38.84 -26.17 0.51
C GLU A 205 -38.45 -26.84 1.84
N VAL A 206 -37.24 -26.62 2.36
CA VAL A 206 -36.77 -27.27 3.60
C VAL A 206 -37.45 -26.65 4.82
N THR A 207 -38.17 -27.48 5.57
CA THR A 207 -38.75 -27.14 6.88
C THR A 207 -38.12 -27.96 8.01
N PRO A 208 -37.86 -27.37 9.20
CA PRO A 208 -38.12 -25.97 9.58
C PRO A 208 -37.11 -24.98 8.96
N ASN A 209 -37.45 -23.69 8.94
CA ASN A 209 -36.64 -22.66 8.26
C ASN A 209 -35.24 -22.49 8.87
N GLU A 210 -35.02 -22.80 10.15
CA GLU A 210 -33.67 -22.81 10.74
C GLU A 210 -32.75 -23.81 10.03
N LYS A 211 -33.25 -25.03 9.79
CA LYS A 211 -32.52 -26.08 9.06
C LYS A 211 -32.17 -25.64 7.64
N ARG A 212 -33.08 -24.93 6.96
CA ARG A 212 -32.82 -24.32 5.64
C ARG A 212 -31.66 -23.32 5.69
N LEU A 213 -31.67 -22.43 6.68
CA LEU A 213 -30.62 -21.41 6.83
C LEU A 213 -29.26 -22.05 7.15
N ASP A 214 -29.21 -23.10 7.96
CA ASP A 214 -27.99 -23.83 8.26
C ASP A 214 -27.40 -24.51 7.03
N LEU A 215 -28.24 -25.18 6.23
CA LEU A 215 -27.81 -25.75 4.94
C LEU A 215 -27.26 -24.68 3.99
N CYS A 216 -27.83 -23.48 3.97
CA CYS A 216 -27.32 -22.37 3.18
C CYS A 216 -25.99 -21.82 3.72
N ARG A 217 -25.82 -21.76 5.05
CA ARG A 217 -24.58 -21.31 5.71
C ARG A 217 -23.41 -22.24 5.43
N ASP A 218 -23.66 -23.54 5.26
CA ASP A 218 -22.64 -24.51 4.87
C ASP A 218 -22.00 -24.20 3.51
N TYR A 219 -22.72 -23.51 2.62
CA TYR A 219 -22.21 -23.01 1.33
C TYR A 219 -21.69 -21.56 1.42
N GLY A 220 -21.49 -21.03 2.63
CA GLY A 220 -20.90 -19.72 2.86
C GLY A 220 -21.85 -18.53 2.79
N ILE A 221 -23.18 -18.76 2.75
CA ILE A 221 -24.16 -17.65 2.79
C ILE A 221 -24.20 -17.06 4.21
N ILE A 222 -24.11 -15.73 4.28
CA ILE A 222 -24.21 -14.98 5.54
C ILE A 222 -25.53 -14.22 5.59
N TYR A 223 -26.30 -14.49 6.64
CA TYR A 223 -27.61 -13.93 6.90
C TYR A 223 -27.55 -12.91 8.05
N TYR A 224 -28.24 -11.79 7.87
CA TYR A 224 -28.37 -10.70 8.82
C TYR A 224 -29.84 -10.52 9.22
N TYR A 225 -30.07 -10.19 10.49
CA TYR A 225 -31.37 -9.81 11.00
C TYR A 225 -31.43 -8.28 11.14
N ARG A 226 -32.59 -7.67 10.86
CA ARG A 226 -32.76 -6.25 11.17
C ARG A 226 -32.92 -6.09 12.69
N THR A 227 -32.43 -4.99 13.23
CA THR A 227 -32.62 -4.61 14.63
C THR A 227 -34.11 -4.59 14.96
N GLY A 228 -34.56 -5.44 15.89
CA GLY A 228 -35.96 -5.55 16.31
C GLY A 228 -36.79 -6.67 15.64
N GLU A 229 -36.26 -7.42 14.66
CA GLU A 229 -36.94 -8.62 14.16
C GLU A 229 -36.83 -9.77 15.17
N LYS A 230 -37.98 -10.28 15.66
CA LYS A 230 -38.02 -11.52 16.45
C LYS A 230 -37.55 -12.70 15.59
N ARG A 231 -36.74 -13.60 16.17
CA ARG A 231 -36.50 -14.93 15.59
C ARG A 231 -37.86 -15.62 15.49
N LYS A 232 -38.30 -15.96 14.28
CA LYS A 232 -39.42 -16.88 14.12
C LYS A 232 -38.86 -18.27 14.39
N GLU A 233 -39.23 -18.83 15.54
CA GLU A 233 -39.07 -20.25 15.88
C GLU A 233 -39.68 -21.14 14.80
#